data_AF-A0A183U280-F1
#
_entry.id   AF-A0A183U280-F1
#
_cell.length_a   1.000
_cell.length_b   1.000
_cell.length_c   1.000
_cell.angle_alpha   90.00
_cell.angle_beta   90.00
_cell.angle_gamma   90.00
#
_symmetry.space_group_name_H-M   'P 1'
#
loop_
_entity.id
_entity.type
_entity.pdbx_description
1 polymer ?
#
loop_
_entity_poly.entity_id
_entity_poly.type
_entity_poly.pdbx_seq_one_letter_code
_entity_poly.pdbx_strand_id
1 'polypeptide(L)'
;MPVRRSQICVCVSKAYKYVLFQGHTLDIALKKVKHRVVESMASDTADALGLSRAILCNDLLVKKLNRLENSGNLYKKMIRHLSALLNAYYRVARSQKEFGDLFCEVAARESSSAANQAFLAFGEAHRSIDKQMLKVVRSLHPIVRDLNTFVEKAIPDTKLTLKKYLDVKFEYLSFCLKLKEMDDEEMQFASLDEPLYRLETGNYEYRLMLRCRQESREKFIKLRNDVMVKLELLDQKHVQDIATQLSTFVKTMMDTHAECKQILETTNGLFPIEVDLAQIAHKYNTSGRLSEDEEVPDEAKEDNSNGVIRNEEKEETLVDLS
;
A
#
# COMPACT_ATOMS: atom_id res chain seq x y z
N MET A 1 -4.29 -57.59 9.85
CA MET A 1 -5.09 -56.44 10.32
C MET A 1 -5.83 -55.78 9.16
N PRO A 2 -7.12 -56.09 8.93
CA PRO A 2 -7.91 -55.52 7.84
C PRO A 2 -8.97 -54.56 8.40
N VAL A 3 -8.61 -53.32 8.74
CA VAL A 3 -9.59 -52.33 9.29
C VAL A 3 -9.59 -50.98 8.57
N ARG A 4 -8.63 -50.68 7.67
CA ARG A 4 -8.53 -49.33 7.09
C ARG A 4 -9.25 -49.09 5.76
N ARG A 5 -9.63 -50.13 4.99
CA ARG A 5 -10.33 -49.92 3.69
C ARG A 5 -11.84 -49.70 3.83
N SER A 6 -12.49 -50.33 4.81
CA SER A 6 -13.95 -50.22 5.02
C SER A 6 -14.35 -48.86 5.59
N GLN A 7 -13.56 -48.30 6.51
CA GLN A 7 -13.85 -46.99 7.12
C GLN A 7 -13.69 -45.82 6.14
N ILE A 8 -12.70 -45.88 5.23
CA ILE A 8 -12.53 -44.87 4.16
C ILE A 8 -13.71 -44.93 3.17
N CYS A 9 -14.16 -46.13 2.78
CA CYS A 9 -15.32 -46.28 1.91
C CYS A 9 -16.61 -45.72 2.54
N VAL A 10 -16.84 -45.96 3.84
CA VAL A 10 -18.02 -45.45 4.55
C VAL A 10 -18.00 -43.92 4.70
N CYS A 11 -16.84 -43.30 4.94
CA CYS A 11 -16.71 -41.85 5.00
C CYS A 11 -16.95 -41.19 3.64
N VAL A 12 -16.43 -41.77 2.55
CA VAL A 12 -16.68 -41.29 1.19
C VAL A 12 -18.16 -41.46 0.82
N SER A 13 -18.78 -42.59 1.13
CA SER A 13 -20.22 -42.82 0.88
C SER A 13 -21.12 -41.89 1.69
N LYS A 14 -20.79 -41.59 2.96
CA LYS A 14 -21.53 -40.60 3.77
C LYS A 14 -21.38 -39.19 3.22
N ALA A 15 -20.17 -38.78 2.82
CA ALA A 15 -19.94 -37.48 2.20
C ALA A 15 -20.69 -37.35 0.86
N TYR A 16 -20.66 -38.39 0.01
CA TYR A 16 -21.43 -38.43 -1.25
C TYR A 16 -22.94 -38.32 -1.01
N LYS A 17 -23.48 -39.05 -0.02
CA LYS A 17 -24.90 -38.98 0.34
C LYS A 17 -25.30 -37.62 0.90
N TYR A 18 -24.43 -36.98 1.68
CA TYR A 18 -24.66 -35.65 2.25
C TYR A 18 -24.63 -34.55 1.17
N VAL A 19 -23.69 -34.65 0.22
CA VAL A 19 -23.56 -33.74 -0.93
C VAL A 19 -24.76 -33.86 -1.89
N LEU A 20 -25.25 -35.09 -2.14
CA LEU A 20 -26.48 -35.34 -2.89
C LEU A 20 -27.71 -34.72 -2.21
N PHE A 21 -27.74 -34.65 -0.88
CA PHE A 21 -28.86 -34.08 -0.13
C PHE A 21 -28.85 -32.54 -0.08
N GLN A 22 -27.73 -31.89 -0.44
CA GLN A 22 -27.60 -30.43 -0.49
C GLN A 22 -27.64 -29.86 -1.92
N GLY A 23 -27.91 -30.68 -2.93
CA GLY A 23 -28.04 -30.23 -4.33
C GLY A 23 -26.74 -29.79 -5.01
N HIS A 24 -25.59 -29.93 -4.36
CA HIS A 24 -24.28 -29.57 -4.93
C HIS A 24 -23.75 -30.66 -5.86
N THR A 25 -24.32 -30.75 -7.06
CA THR A 25 -23.90 -31.72 -8.08
C THR A 25 -22.70 -31.22 -8.88
N LEU A 26 -22.04 -32.14 -9.63
CA LEU A 26 -21.01 -31.78 -10.60
C LEU A 26 -21.51 -30.74 -11.61
N ASP A 27 -22.76 -30.87 -12.03
CA ASP A 27 -23.43 -29.93 -12.94
C ASP A 27 -23.50 -28.51 -12.34
N ILE A 28 -23.90 -28.38 -11.06
CA ILE A 28 -23.88 -27.08 -10.36
C ILE A 28 -22.45 -26.53 -10.25
N ALA A 29 -21.45 -27.37 -9.99
CA ALA A 29 -20.06 -26.94 -9.93
C ALA A 29 -19.56 -26.42 -11.29
N LEU A 30 -19.87 -27.11 -12.40
CA LEU A 30 -19.54 -26.69 -13.75
C LEU A 30 -20.24 -25.38 -14.13
N LYS A 31 -21.52 -25.22 -13.78
CA LYS A 31 -22.26 -23.95 -13.94
C LYS A 31 -21.60 -22.80 -13.15
N LYS A 32 -21.14 -23.05 -11.93
CA LYS A 32 -20.43 -22.06 -11.12
C LYS A 32 -19.11 -21.64 -11.76
N VAL A 33 -18.36 -22.59 -12.33
CA VAL A 33 -17.14 -22.33 -13.10
C VAL A 33 -17.47 -21.49 -14.34
N LYS A 34 -18.52 -21.84 -15.09
CA LYS A 34 -19.00 -21.04 -16.24
C LYS A 34 -19.23 -19.59 -15.84
N HIS A 35 -19.97 -19.34 -14.76
CA HIS A 35 -20.24 -17.98 -14.30
C HIS A 35 -18.97 -17.21 -13.91
N ARG A 36 -18.02 -17.89 -13.24
CA ARG A 36 -16.72 -17.29 -12.89
C ARG A 36 -15.92 -16.87 -14.12
N VAL A 37 -15.87 -17.72 -15.13
CA VAL A 37 -15.16 -17.45 -16.40
C VAL A 37 -15.81 -16.27 -17.11
N VAL A 38 -17.13 -16.31 -17.30
CA VAL A 38 -17.89 -15.25 -17.99
C VAL A 38 -17.75 -13.89 -17.32
N GLU A 39 -17.69 -13.80 -15.98
CA GLU A 39 -17.49 -12.53 -15.27
C GLU A 39 -16.11 -11.90 -15.57
N SER A 40 -15.09 -12.71 -15.83
CA SER A 40 -13.74 -12.23 -16.14
C SER A 40 -13.51 -11.90 -17.61
N MET A 41 -14.49 -12.16 -18.48
CA MET A 41 -14.39 -11.99 -19.93
C MET A 41 -15.01 -10.68 -20.39
N ALA A 42 -14.49 -10.12 -21.48
CA ALA A 42 -15.16 -9.03 -22.19
C ALA A 42 -16.48 -9.52 -22.78
N SER A 43 -17.48 -8.63 -22.86
CA SER A 43 -18.82 -8.95 -23.35
C SER A 43 -18.77 -9.56 -24.76
N ASP A 44 -18.03 -8.92 -25.67
CA ASP A 44 -17.94 -9.34 -27.06
C ASP A 44 -17.27 -10.72 -27.19
N THR A 45 -16.29 -11.01 -26.33
CA THR A 45 -15.62 -12.32 -26.29
C THR A 45 -16.54 -13.41 -25.76
N ALA A 46 -17.32 -13.14 -24.71
CA ALA A 46 -18.28 -14.10 -24.18
C ALA A 46 -19.38 -14.42 -25.22
N ASP A 47 -19.89 -13.38 -25.90
CA ASP A 47 -20.91 -13.52 -26.93
C ASP A 47 -20.36 -14.28 -28.16
N ALA A 48 -19.11 -14.02 -28.58
CA ALA A 48 -18.45 -14.75 -29.66
C ALA A 48 -18.21 -16.24 -29.36
N LEU A 49 -18.02 -16.60 -28.09
CA LEU A 49 -17.90 -18.00 -27.65
C LEU A 49 -19.27 -18.66 -27.36
N GLY A 50 -20.39 -17.94 -27.59
CA GLY A 50 -21.73 -18.44 -27.32
C GLY A 50 -22.02 -18.64 -25.82
N LEU A 51 -21.23 -18.02 -24.93
CA LEU A 51 -21.43 -18.15 -23.50
C LEU A 51 -22.57 -17.24 -23.04
N SER A 52 -23.75 -17.83 -22.80
CA SER A 52 -24.89 -17.06 -22.31
C SER A 52 -24.55 -16.37 -21.00
N ARG A 53 -24.56 -15.03 -21.03
CA ARG A 53 -24.39 -14.19 -19.84
C ARG A 53 -25.64 -14.29 -18.98
N ALA A 54 -25.45 -14.55 -17.69
CA ALA A 54 -26.52 -14.32 -16.74
C ALA A 54 -26.70 -12.80 -16.59
N ILE A 55 -27.93 -12.34 -16.38
CA ILE A 55 -28.27 -10.91 -16.18
C ILE A 55 -27.38 -10.24 -15.10
N LEU A 56 -26.84 -11.02 -14.17
CA LEU A 56 -25.99 -10.55 -13.08
C LEU A 56 -24.49 -10.40 -13.42
N CYS A 57 -24.01 -10.67 -14.64
CA CYS A 57 -22.58 -10.60 -15.00
C CYS A 57 -21.96 -9.18 -15.09
N ASN A 58 -22.72 -8.12 -14.77
CA ASN A 58 -22.27 -6.72 -14.84
C ASN A 58 -22.35 -6.06 -13.45
N ASP A 59 -21.61 -6.61 -12.49
CA ASP A 59 -21.76 -6.24 -11.08
C ASP A 59 -21.23 -4.83 -10.78
N LEU A 60 -22.11 -3.96 -10.28
CA LEU A 60 -21.74 -2.61 -9.88
C LEU A 60 -20.74 -2.60 -8.71
N LEU A 61 -20.77 -3.61 -7.83
CA LEU A 61 -19.84 -3.72 -6.70
C LEU A 61 -18.42 -4.05 -7.19
N VAL A 62 -18.31 -4.89 -8.22
CA VAL A 62 -17.03 -5.18 -8.89
C VAL A 62 -16.48 -3.93 -9.55
N LYS A 63 -17.33 -3.18 -10.27
CA LYS A 63 -16.91 -1.90 -10.87
C LYS A 63 -16.45 -0.90 -9.82
N LYS A 64 -17.16 -0.81 -8.69
CA LYS A 64 -16.79 0.09 -7.58
C LYS A 64 -15.45 -0.30 -6.98
N LEU A 65 -15.20 -1.60 -6.75
CA LEU A 65 -13.88 -2.07 -6.29
C LEU A 65 -12.78 -1.79 -7.32
N ASN A 66 -13.01 -2.03 -8.61
CA ASN A 66 -12.01 -1.76 -9.66
C ASN A 66 -11.64 -0.26 -9.71
N ARG A 67 -12.61 0.64 -9.51
CA ARG A 67 -12.33 2.08 -9.37
C ARG A 67 -11.45 2.36 -8.15
N LEU A 68 -11.74 1.71 -7.02
CA LEU A 68 -10.94 1.84 -5.79
C LEU A 68 -9.51 1.31 -5.96
N GLU A 69 -9.33 0.17 -6.64
CA GLU A 69 -8.01 -0.37 -6.98
C GLU A 69 -7.23 0.57 -7.91
N ASN A 70 -7.90 1.18 -8.90
CA ASN A 70 -7.30 2.18 -9.76
C ASN A 70 -6.86 3.43 -8.98
N SER A 71 -7.68 3.93 -8.04
CA SER A 71 -7.27 4.97 -7.10
C SER A 71 -6.08 4.54 -6.24
N GLY A 72 -6.06 3.27 -5.81
CA GLY A 72 -4.93 2.66 -5.11
C GLY A 72 -3.60 2.77 -5.88
N ASN A 73 -3.61 2.61 -7.21
CA ASN A 73 -2.42 2.80 -8.03
C ASN A 73 -1.91 4.25 -8.04
N LEU A 74 -2.81 5.23 -7.98
CA LEU A 74 -2.45 6.64 -7.81
C LEU A 74 -1.80 6.86 -6.44
N TYR A 75 -2.37 6.30 -5.38
CA TYR A 75 -1.81 6.41 -4.03
C TYR A 75 -0.44 5.74 -3.91
N LYS A 76 -0.19 4.60 -4.58
CA LYS A 76 1.16 4.02 -4.68
C LYS A 76 2.18 4.98 -5.26
N LYS A 77 1.80 5.75 -6.29
CA LYS A 77 2.67 6.79 -6.85
C LYS A 77 2.91 7.91 -5.84
N MET A 78 1.84 8.37 -5.17
CA MET A 78 1.93 9.42 -4.15
C MET A 78 2.82 9.02 -2.97
N ILE A 79 2.67 7.79 -2.46
CA ILE A 79 3.53 7.19 -1.43
C ILE A 79 4.99 7.26 -1.85
N ARG A 80 5.32 6.84 -3.07
CA ARG A 80 6.71 6.87 -3.58
C ARG A 80 7.26 8.29 -3.63
N HIS A 81 6.51 9.24 -4.18
CA HIS A 81 6.94 10.63 -4.29
C HIS A 81 7.10 11.29 -2.93
N LEU A 82 6.15 11.09 -2.02
CA LEU A 82 6.22 11.64 -0.67
C LEU A 82 7.39 11.03 0.10
N SER A 83 7.62 9.71 0.01
CA SER A 83 8.76 9.06 0.66
C SER A 83 10.10 9.59 0.13
N ALA A 84 10.23 9.76 -1.19
CA ALA A 84 11.42 10.35 -1.80
C ALA A 84 11.62 11.81 -1.34
N LEU A 85 10.55 12.59 -1.23
CA LEU A 85 10.59 13.96 -0.73
C LEU A 85 11.06 13.99 0.73
N LEU A 86 10.51 13.15 1.61
CA LEU A 86 10.92 13.09 3.02
C LEU A 86 12.39 12.67 3.18
N ASN A 87 12.86 11.72 2.37
CA ASN A 87 14.28 11.37 2.31
C ASN A 87 15.15 12.55 1.86
N ALA A 88 14.71 13.33 0.87
CA ALA A 88 15.42 14.53 0.44
C ALA A 88 15.47 15.58 1.55
N TYR A 89 14.35 15.83 2.24
CA TYR A 89 14.31 16.74 3.40
C TYR A 89 15.25 16.29 4.51
N TYR A 90 15.32 14.99 4.80
CA TYR A 90 16.25 14.44 5.78
C TYR A 90 17.72 14.68 5.38
N ARG A 91 18.07 14.46 4.11
CA ARG A 91 19.43 14.73 3.60
C ARG A 91 19.78 16.22 3.67
N VAL A 92 18.85 17.10 3.30
CA VAL A 92 19.07 18.55 3.41
C VAL A 92 19.21 18.96 4.87
N ALA A 93 18.41 18.42 5.79
CA ALA A 93 18.54 18.69 7.23
C ALA A 93 19.96 18.36 7.73
N ARG A 94 20.50 17.21 7.32
CA ARG A 94 21.86 16.81 7.66
C ARG A 94 22.90 17.80 7.13
N SER A 95 22.82 18.20 5.87
CA SER A 95 23.74 19.20 5.31
C SER A 95 23.61 20.56 5.99
N GLN A 96 22.40 20.98 6.35
CA GLN A 96 22.16 22.21 7.11
C GLN A 96 22.84 22.17 8.48
N LYS A 97 22.76 21.03 9.17
CA LYS A 97 23.47 20.83 10.44
C LYS A 97 24.99 20.91 10.25
N GLU A 98 25.53 20.24 9.23
CA GLU A 98 26.97 20.26 8.91
C GLU A 98 27.47 21.68 8.60
N PHE A 99 26.71 22.46 7.81
CA PHE A 99 27.00 23.87 7.59
C PHE A 99 27.00 24.66 8.90
N GLY A 100 25.99 24.45 9.74
CA GLY A 100 25.88 25.12 11.03
C GLY A 100 27.08 24.84 11.95
N ASP A 101 27.52 23.58 11.99
CA ASP A 101 28.68 23.16 12.77
C ASP A 101 29.98 23.80 12.24
N LEU A 102 30.17 23.83 10.92
CA LEU A 102 31.32 24.46 10.28
C LEU A 102 31.37 25.97 10.53
N PHE A 103 30.24 26.67 10.41
CA PHE A 103 30.18 28.11 10.69
C PHE A 103 30.54 28.43 12.14
N CYS A 104 30.08 27.64 13.10
CA CYS A 104 30.48 27.81 14.50
C CYS A 104 31.96 27.52 14.74
N GLU A 105 32.55 26.54 14.03
CA GLU A 105 33.99 26.25 14.10
C GLU A 105 34.83 27.41 13.53
N VAL A 106 34.43 27.95 12.39
CA VAL A 106 35.09 29.13 11.79
C VAL A 106 34.99 30.32 12.73
N ALA A 107 33.80 30.58 13.30
CA ALA A 107 33.63 31.66 14.27
C ALA A 107 34.59 31.54 15.45
N ALA A 108 34.74 30.35 16.04
CA ALA A 108 35.62 30.12 17.18
C ALA A 108 37.11 30.39 16.90
N ARG A 109 37.53 30.37 15.63
CA ARG A 109 38.91 30.63 15.19
C ARG A 109 39.13 32.05 14.67
N GLU A 110 38.06 32.78 14.40
CA GLU A 110 38.08 34.13 13.83
C GLU A 110 38.50 35.17 14.87
N SER A 111 39.42 36.05 14.51
CA SER A 111 39.93 37.10 15.41
C SER A 111 39.11 38.38 15.34
N SER A 112 38.47 38.66 14.20
CA SER A 112 37.54 39.78 14.07
C SER A 112 36.26 39.49 14.85
N SER A 113 35.98 40.29 15.87
CA SER A 113 34.77 40.15 16.69
C SER A 113 33.49 40.30 15.86
N ALA A 114 33.50 41.11 14.80
CA ALA A 114 32.35 41.30 13.92
C ALA A 114 32.11 40.06 13.04
N ALA A 115 33.18 39.49 12.46
CA ALA A 115 33.09 38.29 11.64
C ALA A 115 32.74 37.05 12.48
N ASN A 116 33.29 36.93 13.69
CA ASN A 116 32.91 35.89 14.66
C ASN A 116 31.40 35.90 14.93
N GLN A 117 30.83 37.07 15.27
CA GLN A 117 29.39 37.19 15.52
C GLN A 117 28.55 36.84 14.29
N ALA A 118 28.97 37.27 13.10
CA ALA A 118 28.29 36.93 11.86
C ALA A 118 28.28 35.42 11.61
N PHE A 119 29.43 34.76 11.73
CA PHE A 119 29.55 33.31 11.57
C PHE A 119 28.75 32.53 12.62
N LEU A 120 28.71 32.99 13.88
CA LEU A 120 27.86 32.37 14.90
C LEU A 120 26.38 32.46 14.53
N ALA A 121 25.91 33.63 14.10
CA ALA A 121 24.52 33.83 13.70
C ALA A 121 24.13 32.96 12.49
N PHE A 122 25.00 32.85 11.47
CA PHE A 122 24.80 31.92 10.36
C PHE A 122 24.77 30.46 10.86
N GLY A 123 25.69 30.08 11.76
CA GLY A 123 25.75 28.74 12.33
C GLY A 123 24.47 28.34 13.07
N GLU A 124 23.95 29.24 13.90
CA GLU A 124 22.68 29.05 14.62
C GLU A 124 21.46 29.00 13.69
N ALA A 125 21.44 29.83 12.64
CA ALA A 125 20.38 29.81 11.63
C ALA A 125 20.35 28.46 10.90
N HIS A 126 21.49 27.98 10.43
CA HIS A 126 21.62 26.68 9.76
C HIS A 126 21.18 25.50 10.66
N ARG A 127 21.63 25.48 11.94
CA ARG A 127 21.17 24.48 12.93
C ARG A 127 19.67 24.57 13.23
N SER A 128 19.09 25.76 13.16
CA SER A 128 17.64 25.94 13.35
C SER A 128 16.85 25.44 12.15
N ILE A 129 17.34 25.67 10.93
CA ILE A 129 16.73 25.14 9.69
C ILE A 129 16.76 23.61 9.67
N ASP A 130 17.87 22.98 10.10
CA ASP A 130 17.95 21.53 10.31
C ASP A 130 16.75 21.00 11.12
N LYS A 131 16.55 21.56 12.32
CA LYS A 131 15.46 21.15 13.22
C LYS A 131 14.09 21.28 12.57
N GLN A 132 13.87 22.33 11.77
CA GLN A 132 12.63 22.53 11.03
C GLN A 132 12.42 21.48 9.94
N MET A 133 13.46 21.13 9.20
CA MET A 133 13.37 20.07 8.19
C MET A 133 13.10 18.70 8.82
N LEU A 134 13.72 18.39 9.97
CA LEU A 134 13.41 17.17 10.73
C LEU A 134 11.96 17.15 11.26
N LYS A 135 11.43 18.30 11.67
CA LYS A 135 10.02 18.44 12.08
C LYS A 135 9.07 18.13 10.93
N VAL A 136 9.37 18.56 9.70
CA VAL A 136 8.60 18.18 8.50
C VAL A 136 8.61 16.67 8.30
N VAL A 137 9.79 16.05 8.33
CA VAL A 137 9.91 14.60 8.14
C VAL A 137 9.04 13.83 9.12
N ARG A 138 9.12 14.15 10.43
CA ARG A 138 8.31 13.52 11.47
C ARG A 138 6.81 13.78 11.31
N SER A 139 6.42 14.99 10.91
CA SER A 139 5.00 15.38 10.79
C SER A 139 4.32 14.75 9.58
N LEU A 140 5.05 14.55 8.48
CA LEU A 140 4.50 14.03 7.23
C LEU A 140 4.67 12.52 7.08
N HIS A 141 5.57 11.88 7.83
CA HIS A 141 5.74 10.43 7.79
C HIS A 141 4.45 9.62 8.07
N PRO A 142 3.58 10.01 9.03
CA PRO A 142 2.30 9.33 9.25
C PRO A 142 1.41 9.26 8.01
N ILE A 143 1.45 10.28 7.13
CA ILE A 143 0.68 10.29 5.88
C ILE A 143 1.11 9.12 4.99
N VAL A 144 2.42 8.89 4.85
CA VAL A 144 2.97 7.75 4.09
C VAL A 144 2.49 6.42 4.67
N ARG A 145 2.55 6.27 6.00
CA ARG A 145 2.12 5.05 6.70
C ARG A 145 0.63 4.76 6.52
N ASP A 146 -0.20 5.79 6.63
CA ASP A 146 -1.65 5.64 6.57
C ASP A 146 -2.11 5.33 5.13
N LEU A 147 -1.50 5.98 4.12
CA LEU A 147 -1.70 5.63 2.71
C LEU A 147 -1.28 4.19 2.40
N ASN A 148 -0.12 3.75 2.93
CA ASN A 148 0.32 2.36 2.78
C ASN A 148 -0.69 1.39 3.40
N THR A 149 -1.23 1.71 4.57
CA THR A 149 -2.26 0.89 5.23
C THR A 149 -3.53 0.79 4.38
N PHE A 150 -3.97 1.90 3.80
CA PHE A 150 -5.13 1.90 2.92
C PHE A 150 -4.92 1.01 1.68
N VAL A 151 -3.78 1.17 1.01
CA VAL A 151 -3.47 0.47 -0.24
C VAL A 151 -3.16 -1.01 -0.04
N GLU A 152 -2.31 -1.34 0.93
CA GLU A 152 -1.76 -2.69 1.10
C GLU A 152 -2.60 -3.56 2.06
N LYS A 153 -3.51 -2.96 2.85
CA LYS A 153 -4.38 -3.71 3.77
C LYS A 153 -5.86 -3.53 3.47
N ALA A 154 -6.36 -2.29 3.41
CA ALA A 154 -7.81 -2.05 3.34
C ALA A 154 -8.43 -2.44 1.98
N ILE A 155 -7.78 -2.12 0.86
CA ILE A 155 -8.24 -2.53 -0.48
C ILE A 155 -8.22 -4.07 -0.62
N PRO A 156 -7.11 -4.78 -0.32
CA PRO A 156 -7.07 -6.25 -0.39
C PRO A 156 -8.10 -6.96 0.50
N ASP A 157 -8.34 -6.48 1.72
CA ASP A 157 -9.36 -7.04 2.61
C ASP A 157 -10.78 -6.90 2.03
N THR A 158 -11.06 -5.75 1.41
CA THR A 158 -12.34 -5.51 0.73
C THR A 158 -12.48 -6.39 -0.51
N LYS A 159 -11.39 -6.59 -1.27
CA LYS A 159 -11.33 -7.53 -2.40
C LYS A 159 -11.63 -8.96 -1.96
N LEU A 160 -11.10 -9.40 -0.82
CA LEU A 160 -11.38 -10.73 -0.27
C LEU A 160 -12.87 -10.89 0.08
N THR A 161 -13.47 -9.84 0.65
CA THR A 161 -14.89 -9.82 0.99
C THR A 161 -15.77 -9.89 -0.27
N LEU A 162 -15.42 -9.12 -1.31
CA LEU A 162 -16.08 -9.19 -2.62
C LEU A 162 -15.94 -10.58 -3.25
N LYS A 163 -14.77 -11.22 -3.15
CA LYS A 163 -14.54 -12.57 -3.69
C LYS A 163 -15.47 -13.61 -3.05
N LYS A 164 -15.73 -13.51 -1.74
CA LYS A 164 -16.70 -14.37 -1.03
C LYS A 164 -18.13 -14.13 -1.53
N TYR A 165 -18.51 -12.88 -1.71
CA TYR A 165 -19.80 -12.51 -2.30
C TYR A 165 -19.97 -13.08 -3.72
N LEU A 166 -18.97 -12.91 -4.59
CA LEU A 166 -19.03 -13.42 -5.96
C LEU A 166 -19.16 -14.95 -5.99
N ASP A 167 -18.48 -15.64 -5.07
CA ASP A 167 -18.58 -17.09 -4.98
C ASP A 167 -20.01 -17.56 -4.65
N VAL A 168 -20.68 -16.90 -3.70
CA VAL A 168 -22.08 -17.18 -3.33
C VAL A 168 -23.05 -16.73 -4.42
N LYS A 169 -22.78 -15.60 -5.10
CA LYS A 169 -23.54 -15.13 -6.26
C LYS A 169 -23.53 -16.18 -7.38
N PHE A 170 -22.35 -16.72 -7.72
CA PHE A 170 -22.23 -17.72 -8.78
C PHE A 170 -22.88 -19.04 -8.40
N GLU A 171 -22.85 -19.42 -7.13
CA GLU A 171 -23.60 -20.57 -6.62
C GLU A 171 -25.11 -20.39 -6.78
N TYR A 172 -25.65 -19.25 -6.34
CA TYR A 172 -27.07 -18.91 -6.54
C TYR A 172 -27.47 -18.92 -8.02
N LEU A 173 -26.65 -18.32 -8.89
CA LEU A 173 -26.88 -18.30 -10.34
C LEU A 173 -26.85 -19.70 -10.95
N SER A 174 -26.02 -20.60 -10.43
CA SER A 174 -25.95 -21.98 -10.91
C SER A 174 -27.25 -22.74 -10.65
N PHE A 175 -27.86 -22.54 -9.46
CA PHE A 175 -29.17 -23.11 -9.16
C PHE A 175 -30.29 -22.49 -10.01
N CYS A 176 -30.25 -21.18 -10.26
CA CYS A 176 -31.19 -20.53 -11.17
C CYS A 176 -31.10 -21.08 -12.60
N LEU A 177 -29.87 -21.28 -13.09
CA LEU A 177 -29.65 -21.83 -14.43
C LEU A 177 -30.13 -23.29 -14.51
N LYS A 178 -29.85 -24.11 -13.49
CA LYS A 178 -30.33 -25.49 -13.44
C LYS A 178 -31.85 -25.57 -13.44
N LEU A 179 -32.53 -24.75 -12.63
CA LEU A 179 -33.99 -24.71 -12.62
C LEU A 179 -34.57 -24.29 -13.96
N LYS A 180 -33.97 -23.27 -14.61
CA LYS A 180 -34.40 -22.86 -15.94
C LYS A 180 -34.23 -23.99 -16.97
N GLU A 181 -33.11 -24.69 -16.97
CA GLU A 181 -32.91 -25.85 -17.87
C GLU A 181 -33.97 -26.95 -17.63
N MET A 182 -34.36 -27.17 -16.37
CA MET A 182 -35.42 -28.14 -16.02
C MET A 182 -36.81 -27.66 -16.45
N ASP A 183 -37.10 -26.36 -16.36
CA ASP A 183 -38.35 -25.76 -16.85
C ASP A 183 -38.42 -25.82 -18.40
N ASP A 184 -37.31 -25.52 -19.08
CA ASP A 184 -37.19 -25.56 -20.54
C ASP A 184 -37.34 -27.01 -21.07
N GLU A 185 -36.78 -28.01 -20.37
CA GLU A 185 -36.98 -29.44 -20.65
C GLU A 185 -38.46 -29.83 -20.51
N GLU A 186 -39.11 -29.46 -19.40
CA GLU A 186 -40.53 -29.75 -19.17
C GLU A 186 -41.41 -29.15 -20.28
N MET A 187 -41.14 -27.91 -20.69
CA MET A 187 -41.86 -27.26 -21.79
C MET A 187 -41.64 -27.97 -23.13
N GLN A 188 -40.41 -28.44 -23.40
CA GLN A 188 -40.07 -29.14 -24.63
C GLN A 188 -40.84 -30.48 -24.73
N PHE A 189 -40.77 -31.32 -23.70
CA PHE A 189 -41.52 -32.59 -23.68
C PHE A 189 -43.04 -32.37 -23.77
N ALA A 190 -43.56 -31.35 -23.08
CA ALA A 190 -44.98 -31.00 -23.17
C ALA A 190 -45.40 -30.60 -24.61
N SER A 191 -44.52 -29.95 -25.37
CA SER A 191 -44.80 -29.57 -26.78
C SER A 191 -44.75 -30.75 -27.75
N LEU A 192 -44.07 -31.84 -27.38
CA LEU A 192 -43.97 -33.08 -28.16
C LEU A 192 -45.04 -34.10 -27.75
N ASP A 193 -45.85 -33.79 -26.74
CA ASP A 193 -46.81 -34.72 -26.10
C ASP A 193 -46.13 -36.01 -25.59
N GLU A 194 -44.87 -35.90 -25.15
CA GLU A 194 -44.08 -37.03 -24.62
C GLU A 194 -44.05 -36.99 -23.08
N PRO A 195 -44.17 -38.15 -22.41
CA PRO A 195 -44.09 -38.22 -20.96
C PRO A 195 -42.65 -38.03 -20.46
N LEU A 196 -42.47 -37.18 -19.44
CA LEU A 196 -41.19 -36.99 -18.78
C LEU A 196 -41.11 -37.80 -17.48
N TYR A 197 -40.25 -38.83 -17.46
CA TYR A 197 -40.10 -39.77 -16.33
C TYR A 197 -39.86 -39.09 -14.97
N ARG A 198 -39.12 -37.96 -14.95
CA ARG A 198 -38.87 -37.18 -13.73
C ARG A 198 -40.18 -36.64 -13.12
N LEU A 199 -41.16 -36.26 -13.94
CA LEU A 199 -42.46 -35.79 -13.47
C LEU A 199 -43.32 -36.93 -12.93
N GLU A 200 -43.33 -38.08 -13.62
CA GLU A 200 -44.07 -39.28 -13.21
C GLU A 200 -43.59 -39.83 -11.86
N THR A 201 -42.30 -39.72 -11.60
CA THR A 201 -41.68 -40.14 -10.33
C THR A 201 -41.72 -39.07 -9.24
N GLY A 202 -42.56 -38.03 -9.42
CA GLY A 202 -42.84 -37.03 -8.38
C GLY A 202 -41.81 -35.91 -8.28
N ASN A 203 -40.95 -35.69 -9.28
CA ASN A 203 -40.11 -34.51 -9.46
C ASN A 203 -39.25 -34.08 -8.25
N TYR A 204 -38.63 -35.05 -7.57
CA TYR A 204 -37.84 -34.80 -6.36
C TYR A 204 -36.62 -33.89 -6.60
N GLU A 205 -35.94 -34.03 -7.74
CA GLU A 205 -34.75 -33.22 -8.07
C GLU A 205 -35.10 -31.74 -8.21
N TYR A 206 -36.22 -31.41 -8.86
CA TYR A 206 -36.66 -30.02 -9.02
C TYR A 206 -36.97 -29.38 -7.67
N ARG A 207 -37.70 -30.10 -6.80
CA ARG A 207 -37.98 -29.63 -5.42
C ARG A 207 -36.71 -29.40 -4.61
N LEU A 208 -35.71 -30.28 -4.76
CA LEU A 208 -34.41 -30.10 -4.12
C LEU A 208 -33.72 -28.83 -4.64
N MET A 209 -33.66 -28.65 -5.96
CA MET A 209 -33.03 -27.47 -6.58
C MET A 209 -33.74 -26.17 -6.19
N LEU A 210 -35.08 -26.15 -6.07
CA LEU A 210 -35.84 -25.02 -5.57
C LEU A 210 -35.43 -24.61 -4.15
N ARG A 211 -35.26 -25.60 -3.25
CA ARG A 211 -34.80 -25.36 -1.87
C ARG A 211 -33.39 -24.80 -1.85
N CYS A 212 -32.46 -25.42 -2.57
CA CYS A 212 -31.07 -24.98 -2.65
C CYS A 212 -30.94 -23.56 -3.25
N ARG A 213 -31.78 -23.22 -4.25
CA ARG A 213 -31.88 -21.86 -4.79
C ARG A 213 -32.33 -20.87 -3.72
N GLN A 214 -33.33 -21.20 -2.92
CA GLN A 214 -33.83 -20.32 -1.87
C GLN A 214 -32.75 -20.05 -0.80
N GLU A 215 -32.10 -21.10 -0.31
CA GLU A 215 -31.03 -20.99 0.68
C GLU A 215 -29.83 -20.19 0.16
N SER A 216 -29.42 -20.42 -1.10
CA SER A 216 -28.32 -19.67 -1.73
C SER A 216 -28.72 -18.22 -2.01
N ARG A 217 -29.99 -17.93 -2.33
CA ARG A 217 -30.51 -16.56 -2.51
C ARG A 217 -30.39 -15.74 -1.24
N GLU A 218 -30.76 -16.30 -0.10
CA GLU A 218 -30.69 -15.62 1.20
C GLU A 218 -29.24 -15.27 1.56
N LYS A 219 -28.31 -16.22 1.39
CA LYS A 219 -26.88 -15.99 1.58
C LYS A 219 -26.35 -14.91 0.62
N PHE A 220 -26.76 -14.96 -0.65
CA PHE A 220 -26.38 -13.99 -1.68
C PHE A 220 -26.84 -12.58 -1.31
N ILE A 221 -28.11 -12.39 -0.95
CA ILE A 221 -28.66 -11.07 -0.59
C ILE A 221 -27.94 -10.51 0.64
N LYS A 222 -27.71 -11.34 1.66
CA LYS A 222 -26.98 -10.94 2.86
C LYS A 222 -25.57 -10.43 2.53
N LEU A 223 -24.77 -11.24 1.83
CA LEU A 223 -23.40 -10.85 1.46
C LEU A 223 -23.36 -9.66 0.50
N ARG A 224 -24.36 -9.50 -0.38
CA ARG A 224 -24.46 -8.33 -1.25
C ARG A 224 -24.58 -7.05 -0.43
N ASN A 225 -25.42 -7.06 0.59
CA ASN A 225 -25.60 -5.91 1.49
C ASN A 225 -24.32 -5.64 2.29
N ASP A 226 -23.70 -6.69 2.85
CA ASP A 226 -22.46 -6.57 3.62
C ASP A 226 -21.32 -5.95 2.79
N VAL A 227 -21.14 -6.41 1.54
CA VAL A 227 -20.15 -5.86 0.62
C VAL A 227 -20.47 -4.42 0.23
N MET A 228 -21.74 -4.10 -0.03
CA MET A 228 -22.18 -2.75 -0.38
C MET A 228 -21.81 -1.76 0.72
N VAL A 229 -22.19 -2.05 1.96
CA VAL A 229 -21.89 -1.22 3.12
C VAL A 229 -20.38 -1.10 3.32
N LYS A 230 -19.62 -2.20 3.23
CA LYS A 230 -18.16 -2.18 3.38
C LYS A 230 -17.48 -1.32 2.33
N LEU A 231 -17.91 -1.43 1.07
CA LEU A 231 -17.38 -0.59 -0.02
C LEU A 231 -17.73 0.88 0.21
N GLU A 232 -18.94 1.21 0.64
CA GLU A 232 -19.33 2.60 0.95
C GLU A 232 -18.54 3.20 2.10
N LEU A 233 -18.35 2.46 3.19
CA LEU A 233 -17.56 2.92 4.33
C LEU A 233 -16.10 3.17 3.94
N LEU A 234 -15.51 2.27 3.15
CA LEU A 234 -14.14 2.44 2.67
C LEU A 234 -14.02 3.63 1.69
N ASP A 235 -15.03 3.80 0.83
CA ASP A 235 -15.13 4.89 -0.13
C ASP A 235 -15.26 6.25 0.58
N GLN A 236 -16.11 6.36 1.61
CA GLN A 236 -16.23 7.60 2.39
C GLN A 236 -14.98 7.90 3.19
N LYS A 237 -14.43 6.90 3.89
CA LYS A 237 -13.26 7.06 4.74
C LYS A 237 -12.05 7.54 3.94
N HIS A 238 -11.75 6.91 2.79
CA HIS A 238 -10.55 7.29 2.04
C HIS A 238 -10.61 8.71 1.47
N VAL A 239 -11.79 9.17 1.02
CA VAL A 239 -11.95 10.55 0.52
C VAL A 239 -11.68 11.56 1.63
N GLN A 240 -12.21 11.31 2.83
CA GLN A 240 -11.99 12.17 3.99
C GLN A 240 -10.50 12.16 4.41
N ASP A 241 -9.91 10.98 4.57
CA ASP A 241 -8.52 10.82 5.00
C ASP A 241 -7.56 11.54 4.04
N ILE A 242 -7.75 11.43 2.73
CA ILE A 242 -6.91 12.09 1.73
C ILE A 242 -7.06 13.60 1.74
N ALA A 243 -8.28 14.11 1.87
CA ALA A 243 -8.50 15.56 1.95
C ALA A 243 -7.77 16.14 3.16
N THR A 244 -7.86 15.48 4.32
CA THR A 244 -7.15 15.88 5.53
C THR A 244 -5.63 15.77 5.36
N GLN A 245 -5.12 14.65 4.84
CA GLN A 245 -3.70 14.44 4.62
C GLN A 245 -3.09 15.48 3.68
N LEU A 246 -3.74 15.81 2.56
CA LEU A 246 -3.28 16.84 1.64
C LEU A 246 -3.30 18.24 2.27
N SER A 247 -4.34 18.55 3.06
CA SER A 247 -4.41 19.81 3.80
C SER A 247 -3.28 19.92 4.83
N THR A 248 -3.01 18.85 5.59
CA THR A 248 -1.89 18.76 6.52
C THR A 248 -0.57 18.94 5.79
N PHE A 249 -0.37 18.26 4.66
CA PHE A 249 0.84 18.42 3.84
C PHE A 249 1.09 19.88 3.46
N VAL A 250 0.10 20.53 2.84
CA VAL A 250 0.22 21.92 2.39
C VAL A 250 0.50 22.84 3.57
N LYS A 251 -0.25 22.69 4.67
CA LYS A 251 -0.10 23.51 5.87
C LYS A 251 1.30 23.36 6.49
N THR A 252 1.76 22.12 6.69
CA THR A 252 3.10 21.85 7.24
C THR A 252 4.20 22.45 6.36
N MET A 253 4.06 22.37 5.03
CA MET A 253 5.02 22.98 4.10
C MET A 253 5.02 24.51 4.20
N MET A 254 3.84 25.13 4.21
CA MET A 254 3.69 26.57 4.35
C MET A 254 4.31 27.08 5.66
N ASP A 255 3.94 26.46 6.78
CA ASP A 255 4.42 26.83 8.11
C ASP A 255 5.95 26.68 8.18
N THR A 256 6.50 25.59 7.64
CA THR A 256 7.96 25.36 7.62
C THR A 256 8.69 26.41 6.80
N HIS A 257 8.20 26.75 5.60
CA HIS A 257 8.83 27.76 4.77
C HIS A 257 8.75 29.15 5.41
N ALA A 258 7.64 29.47 6.08
CA ALA A 258 7.51 30.71 6.85
C ALA A 258 8.49 30.76 8.04
N GLU A 259 8.62 29.67 8.80
CA GLU A 259 9.59 29.55 9.90
C GLU A 259 11.03 29.67 9.36
N CYS A 260 11.38 29.00 8.25
CA CYS A 260 12.70 29.11 7.63
C CYS A 260 13.01 30.53 7.15
N LYS A 261 12.01 31.24 6.60
CA LYS A 261 12.16 32.65 6.22
C LYS A 261 12.49 33.52 7.44
N GLN A 262 11.76 33.36 8.55
CA GLN A 262 12.02 34.10 9.79
C GLN A 262 13.41 33.81 10.35
N ILE A 263 13.86 32.54 10.29
CA ILE A 263 15.21 32.17 10.71
C ILE A 263 16.27 32.86 9.83
N LEU A 264 16.07 32.94 8.51
CA LEU A 264 17.03 33.61 7.63
C LEU A 264 17.02 35.13 7.81
N GLU A 265 15.89 35.73 8.16
CA GLU A 265 15.80 37.17 8.42
C GLU A 265 16.67 37.62 9.60
N THR A 266 16.96 36.75 10.57
CA THR A 266 17.90 37.08 11.67
C THR A 266 19.34 37.27 11.19
N THR A 267 19.66 36.78 9.99
CA THR A 267 20.98 36.90 9.37
C THR A 267 21.10 38.10 8.41
N ASN A 268 20.02 38.86 8.21
CA ASN A 268 20.03 40.00 7.30
C ASN A 268 21.00 41.09 7.76
N GLY A 269 21.79 41.62 6.82
CA GLY A 269 22.74 42.70 7.09
C GLY A 269 24.07 42.24 7.72
N LEU A 270 24.24 40.94 7.98
CA LEU A 270 25.53 40.37 8.41
C LEU A 270 26.54 40.23 7.26
N PHE A 271 26.09 40.39 6.02
CA PHE A 271 26.91 40.34 4.82
C PHE A 271 27.06 41.75 4.22
N PRO A 272 28.26 42.14 3.71
CA PRO A 272 29.50 41.36 3.60
C PRO A 272 30.22 41.17 4.93
N ILE A 273 30.77 39.97 5.14
CA ILE A 273 31.59 39.65 6.32
C ILE A 273 33.03 40.12 6.05
N GLU A 274 33.50 41.12 6.78
CA GLU A 274 34.87 41.58 6.72
C GLU A 274 35.78 40.65 7.53
N VAL A 275 36.52 39.79 6.81
CA VAL A 275 37.51 38.88 7.39
C VAL A 275 38.90 39.52 7.33
N ASP A 276 39.61 39.57 8.45
CA ASP A 276 40.97 40.12 8.50
C ASP A 276 41.99 39.12 7.90
N LEU A 277 42.11 39.15 6.57
CA LEU A 277 43.06 38.30 5.83
C LEU A 277 44.53 38.58 6.19
N ALA A 278 44.86 39.76 6.73
CA ALA A 278 46.24 40.08 7.08
C ALA A 278 46.73 39.20 8.24
N GLN A 279 45.89 38.95 9.24
CA GLN A 279 46.23 38.03 10.35
C GLN A 279 46.30 36.56 9.93
N ILE A 280 45.47 36.15 8.97
CA ILE A 280 45.50 34.80 8.39
C ILE A 280 46.81 34.59 7.62
N ALA A 281 47.22 35.59 6.81
CA ALA A 281 48.49 35.56 6.09
C ALA A 281 49.71 35.54 7.03
N HIS A 282 49.65 36.21 8.19
CA HIS A 282 50.73 36.14 9.19
C HIS A 282 50.80 34.79 9.92
N LYS A 283 49.68 34.08 10.12
CA LYS A 283 49.67 32.72 10.68
C LYS A 283 50.10 31.64 9.67
N TYR A 284 49.84 31.86 8.37
CA TYR A 284 50.26 30.99 7.27
C TYR A 284 51.55 31.44 6.58
N ASN A 285 52.31 32.36 7.18
CA ASN A 285 53.64 32.71 6.67
C ASN A 285 54.63 31.57 6.99
N THR A 286 54.48 30.48 6.25
CA THR A 286 55.53 29.51 5.98
C THR A 286 56.69 30.23 5.27
N SER A 287 57.57 30.85 6.05
CA SER A 287 58.97 30.47 5.90
C SER A 287 58.98 28.96 6.15
N GLY A 288 59.18 28.15 5.11
CA GLY A 288 58.99 26.70 5.11
C GLY A 288 59.91 25.94 6.08
N ARG A 289 59.74 26.14 7.39
CA ARG A 289 60.26 25.30 8.46
C ARG A 289 59.08 24.81 9.25
N LEU A 290 58.76 23.54 9.01
CA LEU A 290 58.15 22.70 10.02
C LEU A 290 59.00 22.87 11.28
N SER A 291 58.38 23.22 12.40
CA SER A 291 59.02 23.13 13.71
C SER A 291 59.33 21.66 13.96
N GLU A 292 60.55 21.26 13.61
CA GLU A 292 61.23 20.16 14.27
C GLU A 292 61.33 20.51 15.76
N ASP A 293 61.12 19.51 16.61
CA ASP A 293 61.25 19.51 18.06
C ASP A 293 59.95 19.66 18.86
N GLU A 294 59.13 18.60 18.87
CA GLU A 294 58.76 17.97 20.14
C GLU A 294 59.05 16.46 20.05
N GLU A 295 59.90 15.99 20.96
CA GLU A 295 60.43 14.64 21.06
C GLU A 295 59.32 13.58 21.18
N VAL A 296 59.38 12.56 20.32
CA VAL A 296 58.62 11.31 20.47
C VAL A 296 59.60 10.23 20.96
N PRO A 297 59.34 9.55 22.09
CA PRO A 297 60.08 8.35 22.43
C PRO A 297 59.65 7.19 21.53
N ASP A 298 60.64 6.63 20.86
CA ASP A 298 60.62 5.47 19.98
C ASP A 298 60.16 4.19 20.71
N GLU A 299 59.05 3.59 20.27
CA GLU A 299 58.89 2.13 20.29
C GLU A 299 58.18 1.66 19.02
N ALA A 300 58.99 1.14 18.10
CA ALA A 300 58.58 0.42 16.91
C ALA A 300 57.83 -0.90 17.25
N LYS A 301 56.66 -1.09 16.64
CA LYS A 301 56.22 -2.40 16.13
C LYS A 301 55.54 -2.23 14.77
N GLU A 302 56.24 -2.71 13.75
CA GLU A 302 55.69 -3.02 12.44
C GLU A 302 54.54 -4.02 12.60
N ASP A 303 53.39 -3.73 12.00
CA ASP A 303 52.64 -4.79 11.34
C ASP A 303 51.90 -4.23 10.11
N ASN A 304 52.21 -4.87 9.00
CA ASN A 304 51.85 -4.52 7.65
C ASN A 304 50.52 -5.21 7.29
N SER A 305 49.44 -4.46 7.12
CA SER A 305 48.27 -4.98 6.39
C SER A 305 47.61 -3.90 5.55
N ASN A 306 47.76 -4.08 4.24
CA ASN A 306 47.16 -3.31 3.16
C ASN A 306 45.64 -3.16 3.30
N GLY A 307 45.17 -1.98 2.86
CA GLY A 307 43.82 -1.51 3.01
C GLY A 307 42.76 -2.23 2.18
N VAL A 308 41.53 -2.13 2.67
CA VAL A 308 40.32 -1.78 1.90
C VAL A 308 39.37 -1.07 2.89
N ILE A 309 39.32 0.26 2.89
CA ILE A 309 38.22 0.98 3.56
C ILE A 309 37.04 0.91 2.60
N ARG A 310 36.15 -0.03 2.88
CA ARG A 310 34.85 -0.14 2.23
C ARG A 310 33.95 0.91 2.86
N ASN A 311 33.73 2.04 2.17
CA ASN A 311 32.65 2.96 2.51
C ASN A 311 31.32 2.25 2.26
N GLU A 312 30.82 1.56 3.27
CA GLU A 312 29.41 1.18 3.34
C GLU A 312 28.64 2.42 3.81
N GLU A 313 28.22 3.25 2.85
CA GLU A 313 27.06 4.13 3.05
C GLU A 313 25.85 3.22 3.31
N LYS A 314 25.59 2.92 4.58
CA LYS A 314 24.29 2.39 4.98
C LYS A 314 23.26 3.45 4.63
N GLU A 315 22.42 3.15 3.65
CA GLU A 315 21.25 3.93 3.32
C GLU A 315 20.29 3.86 4.53
N GLU A 316 20.40 4.83 5.44
CA GLU A 316 19.42 5.04 6.51
C GLU A 316 18.07 5.35 5.85
N THR A 317 17.32 4.30 5.57
CA THR A 317 15.94 4.43 5.14
C THR A 317 15.11 4.96 6.29
N LEU A 318 14.13 5.80 5.96
CA LEU A 318 13.19 6.48 6.88
C LEU A 318 12.45 5.58 7.90
N VAL A 319 12.69 4.27 7.86
CA VAL A 319 12.16 3.23 8.76
C VAL A 319 12.79 3.29 10.16
N ASP A 320 14.01 3.83 10.32
CA ASP A 320 14.72 3.87 11.60
C ASP A 320 14.32 5.02 12.54
N LEU A 321 13.33 5.83 12.15
CA LEU A 321 12.82 6.97 12.94
C LEU A 321 11.46 6.66 13.63
N SER A 322 11.04 5.39 13.66
CA SER A 322 9.78 4.94 14.27
C SER A 322 9.90 4.68 15.77
#